data_AF-A0A150QMJ2-F1
#
_entry.id   AF-A0A150QMJ2-F1
#
_cell.length_a   1.000
_cell.length_b   1.000
_cell.length_c   1.000
_cell.angle_alpha   90.00
_cell.angle_beta   90.00
_cell.angle_gamma   90.00
#
_symmetry.space_group_name_H-M   'P 1'
#
loop_
_entity.id
_entity.type
_entity.pdbx_description
1 polymer ?
#
loop_
_entity_poly.entity_id
_entity_poly.type
_entity_poly.pdbx_seq_one_letter_code
_entity_poly.pdbx_strand_id
1 'polypeptide(L)'
;MRELRTPPDAILDPITGAARVGSYRGELPRVDLTPLAPRRRDRLLKHKRWTYVAIVSDEVFIAAAVVHLGYLANAFGVVFDKVGRRLLVDRSTLGPPFAASVGDVGGEGSSARAWMPRGRVRIERPRGEARITVTAAFRGVDLRARLDTSAAPPAISVVAQAPGGALIATEKRQLLGVEGEASVLGRRISLDGALASYDYTSGLLPRRTTWRWALAMGRAQSGERVGLNLGEGFVGDAECALWVEGDLIPLAEGRFTFDPGRPLDPWHVRTADDSVDLRFVPGAAHSNHTNLGWLTSDFLQPICLCSGTVRLPGGRVLELRDVSGVTEDQVISW
;
A
#
# COMPACT_ATOMS: atom_id res chain seq x y z
N MET A 1 16.75 -16.58 4.09
CA MET A 1 16.09 -15.25 4.07
C MET A 1 16.77 -14.40 3.01
N ARG A 2 16.02 -13.69 2.17
CA ARG A 2 16.59 -12.84 1.11
C ARG A 2 17.37 -11.68 1.72
N GLU A 3 18.47 -11.26 1.11
CA GLU A 3 19.23 -10.10 1.56
C GLU A 3 18.68 -8.80 0.93
N LEU A 4 18.53 -7.76 1.74
CA LEU A 4 18.14 -6.43 1.26
C LEU A 4 19.39 -5.60 0.97
N ARG A 5 19.53 -5.14 -0.28
CA ARG A 5 20.69 -4.35 -0.71
C ARG A 5 20.50 -2.86 -0.41
N THR A 6 21.56 -2.08 -0.53
CA THR A 6 21.46 -0.61 -0.57
C THR A 6 20.75 -0.18 -1.86
N PRO A 7 19.80 0.78 -1.82
CA PRO A 7 19.16 1.30 -3.01
C PRO A 7 20.19 1.79 -4.04
N PRO A 8 19.96 1.55 -5.35
CA PRO A 8 20.84 2.04 -6.39
C PRO A 8 20.69 3.56 -6.54
N ASP A 9 21.65 4.22 -7.18
CA ASP A 9 21.57 5.65 -7.55
C ASP A 9 20.55 5.93 -8.67
N ALA A 10 20.24 4.91 -9.49
CA ALA A 10 19.19 4.93 -10.51
C ALA A 10 18.53 3.55 -10.65
N ILE A 11 17.26 3.51 -11.06
CA ILE A 11 16.54 2.23 -11.28
C ILE A 11 16.95 1.50 -12.56
N LEU A 12 17.55 2.21 -13.52
CA LEU A 12 18.13 1.68 -14.74
C LEU A 12 19.62 1.98 -14.73
N ASP A 13 20.42 1.03 -15.20
CA ASP A 13 21.84 1.26 -15.41
C ASP A 13 22.07 2.28 -16.53
N PRO A 14 22.83 3.37 -16.29
CA PRO A 14 22.97 4.46 -17.26
C PRO A 14 23.78 4.09 -18.50
N ILE A 15 24.59 3.01 -18.44
CA ILE A 15 25.44 2.57 -19.55
C ILE A 15 24.71 1.53 -20.39
N THR A 16 24.15 0.51 -19.73
CA THR A 16 23.55 -0.65 -20.39
C THR A 16 22.04 -0.52 -20.60
N GLY A 17 21.37 0.39 -19.89
CA GLY A 17 19.91 0.50 -19.86
C GLY A 17 19.21 -0.65 -19.11
N ALA A 18 19.96 -1.58 -18.53
CA ALA A 18 19.40 -2.73 -17.83
C ALA A 18 18.72 -2.29 -16.53
N ALA A 19 17.55 -2.88 -16.24
CA ALA A 19 16.87 -2.63 -14.98
C ALA A 19 17.65 -3.20 -13.80
N ARG A 20 17.82 -2.40 -12.75
CA ARG A 20 18.48 -2.83 -11.51
C ARG A 20 17.45 -3.52 -10.62
N VAL A 21 17.09 -4.74 -11.00
CA VAL A 21 16.09 -5.56 -10.29
C VAL A 21 16.61 -5.97 -8.92
N GLY A 22 15.77 -5.83 -7.89
CA GLY A 22 16.15 -6.09 -6.50
C GLY A 22 15.16 -5.65 -5.44
N SER A 23 15.37 -6.17 -4.22
CA SER A 23 14.84 -5.62 -2.97
C SER A 23 15.91 -4.82 -2.25
N TYR A 24 15.51 -3.68 -1.70
CA TYR A 24 16.39 -2.68 -1.12
C TYR A 24 15.90 -2.23 0.25
N ARG A 25 16.84 -1.96 1.16
CA ARG A 25 16.57 -1.34 2.46
C ARG A 25 16.73 0.18 2.32
N GLY A 26 15.63 0.92 2.36
CA GLY A 26 15.61 2.36 2.19
C GLY A 26 14.85 2.80 0.94
N GLU A 27 15.02 4.07 0.58
CA GLU A 27 14.23 4.78 -0.43
C GLU A 27 14.80 4.56 -1.83
N LEU A 28 13.94 4.42 -2.83
CA LEU A 28 14.41 4.42 -4.21
C LEU A 28 14.73 5.84 -4.71
N PRO A 29 15.68 5.97 -5.63
CA PRO A 29 15.84 7.19 -6.40
C PRO A 29 14.62 7.39 -7.30
N ARG A 30 14.68 8.42 -8.14
CA ARG A 30 13.68 8.68 -9.16
C ARG A 30 13.39 7.45 -10.03
N VAL A 31 12.12 7.06 -10.08
CA VAL A 31 11.54 5.99 -10.89
C VAL A 31 11.14 6.55 -12.26
N ASP A 32 12.12 6.73 -13.14
CA ASP A 32 11.87 7.10 -14.54
C ASP A 32 11.81 5.88 -15.46
N LEU A 33 10.59 5.54 -15.90
CA LEU A 33 10.32 4.44 -16.82
C LEU A 33 10.23 4.90 -18.30
N THR A 34 10.47 6.19 -18.57
CA THR A 34 10.41 6.75 -19.93
C THR A 34 11.35 6.04 -20.92
N PRO A 35 12.59 5.65 -20.55
CA PRO A 35 13.48 4.92 -21.46
C PRO A 35 12.91 3.57 -21.93
N LEU A 36 12.10 2.91 -21.09
CA LEU A 36 11.49 1.61 -21.42
C LEU A 36 10.17 1.74 -22.20
N ALA A 37 9.57 2.92 -22.21
CA ALA A 37 8.35 3.23 -22.96
C ALA A 37 8.49 4.59 -23.66
N PRO A 38 9.32 4.70 -24.71
CA PRO A 38 9.65 5.99 -25.32
C PRO A 38 8.45 6.63 -26.04
N ARG A 39 7.50 5.81 -26.53
CA ARG A 39 6.28 6.30 -27.18
C ARG A 39 5.26 6.76 -26.14
N ARG A 40 4.72 7.97 -26.31
CA ARG A 40 3.67 8.53 -25.43
C ARG A 40 2.47 7.60 -25.26
N ARG A 41 2.04 6.92 -26.33
CA ARG A 41 0.92 5.96 -26.28
C ARG A 41 1.21 4.77 -25.37
N ASP A 42 2.45 4.28 -25.35
CA ASP A 42 2.81 3.12 -24.54
C ASP A 42 2.82 3.50 -23.06
N ARG A 43 3.28 4.71 -22.73
CA ARG A 43 3.17 5.27 -21.37
C ARG A 43 1.72 5.49 -20.96
N LEU A 44 0.91 6.08 -21.83
CA LEU A 44 -0.50 6.32 -21.57
C LEU A 44 -1.25 5.02 -21.26
N LEU A 45 -0.97 3.95 -22.00
CA LEU A 45 -1.66 2.67 -21.87
C LEU A 45 -1.08 1.75 -20.80
N LYS A 46 0.23 1.84 -20.49
CA LYS A 46 0.91 0.90 -19.59
C LYS A 46 1.40 1.50 -18.28
N HIS A 47 1.71 2.79 -18.23
CA HIS A 47 2.24 3.39 -16.99
C HIS A 47 1.10 3.58 -16.00
N LYS A 48 1.12 2.79 -14.93
CA LYS A 48 0.21 2.89 -13.79
C LYS A 48 0.99 3.31 -12.56
N ARG A 49 0.43 4.23 -11.78
CA ARG A 49 1.04 4.72 -10.55
C ARG A 49 -0.02 4.93 -9.49
N TRP A 50 0.33 4.67 -8.24
CA TRP A 50 -0.53 4.98 -7.11
C TRP A 50 0.26 5.23 -5.85
N THR A 51 -0.37 5.95 -4.95
CA THR A 51 0.05 6.08 -3.55
C THR A 51 -1.14 5.75 -2.67
N TYR A 52 -0.93 4.85 -1.72
CA TYR A 52 -1.90 4.43 -0.73
C TYR A 52 -1.34 4.72 0.67
N VAL A 53 -2.21 5.19 1.56
CA VAL A 53 -1.91 5.35 2.97
C VAL A 53 -2.99 4.68 3.80
N ALA A 54 -2.58 4.03 4.87
CA ALA A 54 -3.47 3.53 5.91
C ALA A 54 -3.04 4.08 7.27
N ILE A 55 -3.99 4.49 8.08
CA ILE A 55 -3.79 4.98 9.45
C ILE A 55 -4.64 4.12 10.36
N VAL A 56 -4.02 3.60 11.42
CA VAL A 56 -4.64 2.75 12.43
C VAL A 56 -4.51 3.42 13.78
N SER A 57 -5.64 3.89 14.32
CA SER A 57 -5.76 4.26 15.73
C SER A 57 -6.50 3.17 16.51
N ASP A 58 -6.76 3.38 17.80
CA ASP A 58 -7.56 2.45 18.60
C ASP A 58 -9.02 2.41 18.13
N GLU A 59 -9.58 3.55 17.71
CA GLU A 59 -10.99 3.67 17.30
C GLU A 59 -11.24 3.32 15.83
N VAL A 60 -10.33 3.73 14.93
CA VAL A 60 -10.60 3.70 13.49
C VAL A 60 -9.43 3.18 12.66
N PHE A 61 -9.77 2.58 11.53
CA PHE A 61 -8.87 2.38 10.40
C PHE A 61 -9.28 3.36 9.30
N ILE A 62 -8.34 4.16 8.80
CA ILE A 62 -8.56 5.12 7.72
C ILE A 62 -7.62 4.77 6.56
N ALA A 63 -8.16 4.62 5.36
CA ALA A 63 -7.37 4.47 4.14
C ALA A 63 -7.69 5.57 3.14
N ALA A 64 -6.66 6.01 2.41
CA ALA A 64 -6.82 6.92 1.28
C ALA A 64 -5.83 6.56 0.17
N ALA A 65 -6.27 6.71 -1.07
CA ALA A 65 -5.42 6.45 -2.22
C ALA A 65 -5.59 7.49 -3.32
N VAL A 66 -4.50 7.73 -4.04
CA VAL A 66 -4.46 8.45 -5.31
C VAL A 66 -3.89 7.52 -6.36
N VAL A 67 -4.62 7.34 -7.46
CA VAL A 67 -4.28 6.41 -8.53
C VAL A 67 -4.31 7.14 -9.86
N HIS A 68 -3.25 6.98 -10.65
CA HIS A 68 -3.14 7.52 -12.01
C HIS A 68 -2.88 6.37 -12.99
N LEU A 69 -3.88 6.06 -13.82
CA LEU A 69 -3.85 4.95 -14.77
C LEU A 69 -3.33 5.34 -16.16
N GLY A 70 -2.81 6.56 -16.31
CA GLY A 70 -2.35 7.10 -17.58
C GLY A 70 -3.45 7.92 -18.27
N TYR A 71 -4.57 7.28 -18.58
CA TYR A 71 -5.72 7.90 -19.24
C TYR A 71 -6.93 8.13 -18.30
N LEU A 72 -6.86 7.66 -17.05
CA LEU A 72 -7.93 7.76 -16.05
C LEU A 72 -7.30 8.01 -14.68
N ALA A 73 -7.98 8.78 -13.85
CA ALA A 73 -7.62 8.99 -12.45
C ALA A 73 -8.67 8.35 -11.54
N ASN A 74 -8.22 7.81 -10.41
CA ASN A 74 -9.08 7.35 -9.32
C ASN A 74 -8.53 7.87 -7.98
N ALA A 75 -9.43 8.18 -7.06
CA ALA A 75 -9.09 8.40 -5.66
C ALA A 75 -10.19 7.82 -4.77
N PHE A 76 -9.80 7.24 -3.65
CA PHE A 76 -10.76 6.75 -2.66
C PHE A 76 -10.36 7.11 -1.24
N GLY A 77 -11.36 7.11 -0.36
CA GLY A 77 -11.23 7.36 1.06
C GLY A 77 -12.20 6.45 1.82
N VAL A 78 -11.66 5.70 2.77
CA VAL A 78 -12.38 4.71 3.56
C VAL A 78 -12.12 4.96 5.05
N VAL A 79 -13.16 4.89 5.86
CA VAL A 79 -13.08 4.93 7.32
C VAL A 79 -13.88 3.77 7.88
N PHE A 80 -13.21 2.94 8.67
CA PHE A 80 -13.77 1.79 9.34
C PHE A 80 -13.73 1.99 10.85
N ASP A 81 -14.89 1.78 11.48
CA ASP A 81 -15.07 1.75 12.94
C ASP A 81 -14.60 0.38 13.45
N LYS A 82 -13.49 0.36 14.19
CA LYS A 82 -12.91 -0.89 14.70
C LYS A 82 -13.78 -1.51 15.78
N VAL A 83 -14.41 -0.69 16.62
CA VAL A 83 -15.24 -1.14 17.74
C VAL A 83 -16.56 -1.69 17.21
N GLY A 84 -17.23 -0.93 16.34
CA GLY A 84 -18.49 -1.34 15.72
C GLY A 84 -18.35 -2.33 14.57
N ARG A 85 -17.11 -2.64 14.15
CA ARG A 85 -16.75 -3.51 13.02
C ARG A 85 -17.53 -3.18 11.73
N ARG A 86 -17.60 -1.91 11.36
CA ARG A 86 -18.39 -1.45 10.19
C ARG A 86 -17.75 -0.28 9.47
N LEU A 87 -18.08 -0.10 8.20
CA LEU A 87 -17.71 1.08 7.44
C LEU A 87 -18.53 2.30 7.88
N LEU A 88 -17.84 3.39 8.21
CA LEU A 88 -18.44 4.70 8.42
C LEU A 88 -18.45 5.51 7.13
N VAL A 89 -17.37 5.40 6.36
CA VAL A 89 -17.20 6.07 5.07
C VAL A 89 -16.55 5.09 4.10
N ASP A 90 -17.11 5.02 2.90
CA ASP A 90 -16.50 4.37 1.74
C ASP A 90 -16.85 5.21 0.51
N ARG A 91 -15.85 5.90 -0.06
CA ARG A 91 -16.03 6.79 -1.19
C ARG A 91 -14.93 6.55 -2.21
N SER A 92 -15.32 6.32 -3.45
CA SER A 92 -14.45 6.33 -4.62
C SER A 92 -14.88 7.41 -5.60
N THR A 93 -13.92 7.99 -6.32
CA THR A 93 -14.18 8.96 -7.38
C THR A 93 -13.29 8.66 -8.57
N LEU A 94 -13.90 8.57 -9.75
CA LEU A 94 -13.19 8.49 -11.02
C LEU A 94 -13.18 9.88 -11.67
N GLY A 95 -12.12 10.17 -12.41
CA GLY A 95 -11.96 11.44 -13.08
C GLY A 95 -11.02 11.36 -14.29
N PRO A 96 -10.99 12.43 -15.10
CA PRO A 96 -10.02 12.53 -16.19
C PRO A 96 -8.58 12.51 -15.63
N PRO A 97 -7.57 12.15 -16.44
CA PRO A 97 -6.21 11.92 -15.95
C PRO A 97 -5.59 13.16 -15.30
N PHE A 98 -5.92 14.37 -15.79
CA PHE A 98 -5.44 15.64 -15.20
C PHE A 98 -6.00 15.93 -13.80
N ALA A 99 -7.03 15.21 -13.35
CA ALA A 99 -7.59 15.36 -12.02
C ALA A 99 -6.76 14.67 -10.94
N ALA A 100 -5.74 13.88 -11.30
CA ALA A 100 -4.78 13.35 -10.35
C ALA A 100 -3.33 13.40 -10.88
N SER A 101 -2.39 13.29 -9.96
CA SER A 101 -0.96 13.17 -10.27
C SER A 101 -0.29 12.30 -9.22
N VAL A 102 0.62 11.42 -9.65
CA VAL A 102 1.50 10.64 -8.78
C VAL A 102 2.93 10.81 -9.28
N GLY A 103 3.80 11.26 -8.39
CA GLY A 103 5.20 11.56 -8.65
C GLY A 103 6.02 10.34 -9.08
N ASP A 104 7.26 10.59 -9.43
CA ASP A 104 8.25 9.59 -9.82
C ASP A 104 9.21 9.24 -8.68
N VAL A 105 8.89 9.60 -7.43
CA VAL A 105 9.65 9.24 -6.23
C VAL A 105 8.66 8.76 -5.17
N GLY A 106 8.99 7.66 -4.49
CA GLY A 106 8.22 7.13 -3.35
C GLY A 106 8.67 7.70 -2.00
N GLY A 107 9.96 8.00 -1.86
CA GLY A 107 10.55 8.57 -0.64
C GLY A 107 10.50 10.10 -0.56
N GLU A 108 11.65 10.70 -0.27
CA GLU A 108 11.82 12.15 -0.17
C GLU A 108 11.51 12.87 -1.49
N GLY A 109 10.66 13.90 -1.45
CA GLY A 109 10.15 14.58 -2.63
C GLY A 109 8.92 13.91 -3.27
N SER A 110 8.36 12.87 -2.65
CA SER A 110 7.15 12.22 -3.13
C SER A 110 5.94 13.15 -3.11
N SER A 111 5.06 12.96 -4.09
CA SER A 111 3.81 13.71 -4.19
C SER A 111 2.74 12.91 -4.92
N ALA A 112 1.58 12.78 -4.30
CA ALA A 112 0.38 12.25 -4.91
C ALA A 112 -0.80 13.18 -4.59
N ARG A 113 -1.53 13.60 -5.62
CA ARG A 113 -2.65 14.55 -5.51
C ARG A 113 -3.81 14.09 -6.35
N ALA A 114 -5.02 14.22 -5.81
CA ALA A 114 -6.26 14.09 -6.55
C ALA A 114 -7.16 15.30 -6.23
N TRP A 115 -7.72 15.92 -7.25
CA TRP A 115 -8.70 16.99 -7.12
C TRP A 115 -9.89 16.71 -8.02
N MET A 116 -10.95 16.18 -7.42
CA MET A 116 -12.18 15.80 -8.10
C MET A 116 -13.39 16.40 -7.36
N PRO A 117 -14.56 16.56 -8.01
CA PRO A 117 -15.73 17.20 -7.40
C PRO A 117 -16.18 16.56 -6.07
N ARG A 118 -15.94 15.25 -5.90
CA ARG A 118 -16.40 14.46 -4.74
C ARG A 118 -15.27 13.96 -3.83
N GLY A 119 -14.03 14.34 -4.11
CA GLY A 119 -12.87 13.84 -3.38
C GLY A 119 -11.64 14.68 -3.64
N ARG A 120 -10.94 15.06 -2.58
CA ARG A 120 -9.61 15.69 -2.67
C ARG A 120 -8.66 14.90 -1.79
N VAL A 121 -7.51 14.53 -2.32
CA VAL A 121 -6.48 13.81 -1.57
C VAL A 121 -5.13 14.43 -1.89
N ARG A 122 -4.29 14.61 -0.88
CA ARG A 122 -2.90 15.04 -1.02
C ARG A 122 -2.05 14.22 -0.06
N ILE A 123 -1.04 13.55 -0.60
CA ILE A 123 -0.07 12.75 0.14
C ILE A 123 1.31 13.20 -0.35
N GLU A 124 2.08 13.90 0.48
CA GLU A 124 3.34 14.52 0.04
C GLU A 124 4.39 14.52 1.12
N ARG A 125 5.64 14.32 0.70
CA ARG A 125 6.83 14.53 1.52
C ARG A 125 7.77 15.46 0.76
N PRO A 126 7.84 16.76 1.09
CA PRO A 126 8.79 17.65 0.45
C PRO A 126 10.25 17.21 0.69
N ARG A 127 11.18 17.73 -0.12
CA ARG A 127 12.61 17.47 0.09
C ARG A 127 13.11 18.11 1.38
N GLY A 128 13.98 17.41 2.10
CA GLY A 128 14.51 17.78 3.41
C GLY A 128 13.54 17.54 4.57
N GLU A 129 12.30 17.11 4.31
CA GLU A 129 11.30 16.90 5.36
C GLU A 129 11.28 15.44 5.83
N ALA A 130 11.19 15.25 7.14
CA ALA A 130 10.99 13.93 7.77
C ALA A 130 9.51 13.56 7.94
N ARG A 131 8.59 14.36 7.39
CA ARG A 131 7.14 14.18 7.59
C ARG A 131 6.40 14.08 6.27
N ILE A 132 5.57 13.05 6.14
CA ILE A 132 4.60 12.91 5.06
C ILE A 132 3.31 13.63 5.50
N THR A 133 2.88 14.63 4.75
CA THR A 133 1.59 15.30 4.97
C THR A 133 0.49 14.54 4.21
N VAL A 134 -0.56 14.16 4.92
CA VAL A 134 -1.75 13.51 4.37
C VAL A 134 -2.96 14.38 4.63
N THR A 135 -3.64 14.79 3.56
CA THR A 135 -4.99 15.34 3.64
C THR A 135 -5.94 14.58 2.73
N ALA A 136 -7.13 14.27 3.22
CA ALA A 136 -8.15 13.61 2.43
C ALA A 136 -9.53 14.15 2.80
N ALA A 137 -10.29 14.63 1.83
CA ALA A 137 -11.61 15.19 2.02
C ALA A 137 -12.60 14.51 1.06
N PHE A 138 -13.55 13.79 1.63
CA PHE A 138 -14.67 13.17 0.93
C PHE A 138 -15.97 13.46 1.70
N ARG A 139 -17.13 13.18 1.11
CA ARG A 139 -18.40 13.31 1.84
C ARG A 139 -18.39 12.40 3.08
N GLY A 140 -18.36 13.02 4.25
CA GLY A 140 -18.38 12.34 5.55
C GLY A 140 -17.02 12.16 6.21
N VAL A 141 -15.91 12.56 5.56
CA VAL A 141 -14.58 12.53 6.16
C VAL A 141 -13.72 13.72 5.73
N ASP A 142 -13.06 14.36 6.69
CA ASP A 142 -11.95 15.29 6.49
C ASP A 142 -10.78 14.84 7.36
N LEU A 143 -9.69 14.40 6.73
CA LEU A 143 -8.46 13.92 7.35
C LEU A 143 -7.36 14.97 7.19
N ARG A 144 -6.64 15.25 8.28
CA ARG A 144 -5.37 15.98 8.28
C ARG A 144 -4.40 15.27 9.22
N ALA A 145 -3.36 14.67 8.65
CA ALA A 145 -2.35 13.93 9.40
C ALA A 145 -0.94 14.22 8.89
N ARG A 146 0.04 14.05 9.78
CA ARG A 146 1.47 14.02 9.48
C ARG A 146 2.03 12.69 9.93
N LEU A 147 2.75 12.02 9.04
CA LEU A 147 3.37 10.72 9.30
C LEU A 147 4.88 10.93 9.48
N ASP A 148 5.42 10.57 10.64
CA ASP A 148 6.84 10.72 10.95
C ASP A 148 7.66 9.57 10.35
N THR A 149 8.61 9.92 9.48
CA THR A 149 9.53 8.98 8.86
C THR A 149 10.85 8.83 9.62
N SER A 150 11.17 9.74 10.56
CA SER A 150 12.47 9.79 11.23
C SER A 150 12.63 8.72 12.31
N ALA A 151 11.55 8.43 13.05
CA ALA A 151 11.50 7.39 14.07
C ALA A 151 11.00 6.04 13.54
N ALA A 152 10.56 6.00 12.27
CA ALA A 152 10.03 4.80 11.65
C ALA A 152 11.17 3.86 11.20
N PRO A 153 10.92 2.54 11.17
CA PRO A 153 11.89 1.61 10.62
C PRO A 153 12.10 1.86 9.11
N PRO A 154 13.20 1.34 8.53
CA PRO A 154 13.51 1.55 7.12
C PRO A 154 12.39 1.08 6.19
N ALA A 155 12.21 1.79 5.07
CA ALA A 155 11.36 1.33 3.98
C ALA A 155 11.94 0.05 3.35
N ILE A 156 11.07 -0.80 2.80
CA ILE A 156 11.47 -1.76 1.77
C ILE A 156 11.10 -1.16 0.42
N SER A 157 12.06 -1.12 -0.49
CA SER A 157 11.80 -0.70 -1.86
C SER A 157 12.25 -1.76 -2.86
N VAL A 158 11.57 -1.82 -3.98
CA VAL A 158 11.76 -2.91 -4.95
C VAL A 158 11.79 -2.35 -6.35
N VAL A 159 12.67 -2.90 -7.17
CA VAL A 159 12.56 -2.86 -8.63
C VAL A 159 12.37 -4.30 -9.08
N ALA A 160 11.22 -4.63 -9.66
CA ALA A 160 10.87 -5.98 -10.06
C ALA A 160 10.50 -6.06 -11.54
N GLN A 161 10.90 -7.15 -12.18
CA GLN A 161 10.33 -7.55 -13.46
C GLN A 161 9.10 -8.41 -13.20
N ALA A 162 7.94 -7.90 -13.59
CA ALA A 162 6.67 -8.62 -13.53
C ALA A 162 6.40 -9.37 -14.84
N PRO A 163 5.45 -10.33 -14.82
CA PRO A 163 5.04 -11.07 -16.02
C PRO A 163 4.76 -10.16 -17.22
N GLY A 164 5.20 -10.57 -18.40
CA GLY A 164 5.06 -9.80 -19.63
C GLY A 164 6.11 -8.70 -19.85
N GLY A 165 7.23 -8.74 -19.12
CA GLY A 165 8.35 -7.80 -19.27
C GLY A 165 8.09 -6.42 -18.66
N ALA A 166 7.10 -6.32 -17.77
CA ALA A 166 6.75 -5.13 -17.04
C ALA A 166 7.82 -4.79 -16.00
N LEU A 167 8.24 -3.53 -15.92
CA LEU A 167 9.07 -3.07 -14.80
C LEU A 167 8.20 -2.34 -13.79
N ILE A 168 8.31 -2.74 -12.53
CA ILE A 168 7.57 -2.17 -11.40
C ILE A 168 8.57 -1.70 -10.37
N ALA A 169 8.34 -0.51 -9.83
CA ALA A 169 9.00 -0.05 -8.62
C ALA A 169 7.98 0.16 -7.50
N THR A 170 8.27 -0.35 -6.31
CA THR A 170 7.46 -0.12 -5.11
C THR A 170 8.30 0.40 -3.96
N GLU A 171 7.69 1.16 -3.06
CA GLU A 171 8.26 1.55 -1.77
C GLU A 171 7.16 1.39 -0.71
N LYS A 172 7.42 0.56 0.30
CA LYS A 172 6.51 0.31 1.42
C LYS A 172 7.15 0.76 2.72
N ARG A 173 6.37 1.45 3.54
CA ARG A 173 6.73 1.86 4.90
C ARG A 173 5.61 1.46 5.85
N GLN A 174 5.99 0.98 7.01
CA GLN A 174 5.09 0.63 8.10
C GLN A 174 5.55 1.34 9.37
N LEU A 175 4.69 1.35 10.38
CA LEU A 175 5.00 1.86 11.72
C LEU A 175 5.39 3.34 11.76
N LEU A 176 4.89 4.14 10.82
CA LEU A 176 5.04 5.59 10.84
C LEU A 176 4.22 6.16 12.01
N GLY A 177 4.83 6.97 12.86
CA GLY A 177 4.10 7.67 13.93
C GLY A 177 3.18 8.73 13.34
N VAL A 178 1.98 8.90 13.91
CA VAL A 178 0.98 9.84 13.39
C VAL A 178 0.72 10.97 14.38
N GLU A 179 0.66 12.18 13.85
CA GLU A 179 0.11 13.37 14.49
C GLU A 179 -1.04 13.91 13.64
N GLY A 180 -2.18 14.24 14.23
CA GLY A 180 -3.29 14.90 13.53
C GLY A 180 -4.68 14.41 13.92
N GLU A 181 -5.63 14.60 13.03
CA GLU A 181 -7.05 14.38 13.30
C GLU A 181 -7.84 13.99 12.06
N ALA A 182 -8.98 13.35 12.29
CA ALA A 182 -10.02 13.15 11.30
C ALA A 182 -11.37 13.64 11.84
N SER A 183 -12.15 14.34 11.02
CA SER A 183 -13.57 14.57 11.24
C SER A 183 -14.36 13.54 10.44
N VAL A 184 -15.02 12.62 11.13
CA VAL A 184 -15.78 11.51 10.53
C VAL A 184 -17.25 11.67 10.90
N LEU A 185 -18.09 11.90 9.90
CA LEU A 185 -19.54 12.13 10.07
C LEU A 185 -19.87 13.20 11.13
N GLY A 186 -19.02 14.23 11.23
CA GLY A 186 -19.16 15.32 12.20
C GLY A 186 -18.49 15.07 13.56
N ARG A 187 -17.99 13.85 13.84
CA ARG A 187 -17.21 13.54 15.04
C ARG A 187 -15.72 13.74 14.77
N ARG A 188 -15.06 14.57 15.58
CA ARG A 188 -13.60 14.71 15.55
C ARG A 188 -12.96 13.55 16.32
N ILE A 189 -11.94 12.94 15.72
CA ILE A 189 -11.16 11.81 16.25
C ILE A 189 -9.69 12.25 16.19
N SER A 190 -8.99 12.19 17.32
CA SER A 190 -7.54 12.38 17.33
C SER A 190 -6.86 11.15 16.74
N LEU A 191 -5.82 11.37 15.96
CA LEU A 191 -4.95 10.35 15.40
C LEU A 191 -3.56 10.38 16.03
N ASP A 192 -3.37 11.16 17.10
CA ASP A 192 -2.09 11.26 17.78
C ASP A 192 -1.72 9.92 18.41
N GLY A 193 -0.52 9.44 18.14
CA GLY A 193 -0.05 8.13 18.60
C GLY A 193 -0.59 6.94 17.80
N ALA A 194 -1.39 7.18 16.75
CA ALA A 194 -1.74 6.17 15.77
C ALA A 194 -0.50 5.73 14.97
N LEU A 195 -0.63 4.61 14.26
CA LEU A 195 0.39 4.11 13.33
C LEU A 195 -0.08 4.26 11.90
N ALA A 196 0.84 4.53 10.98
CA ALA A 196 0.55 4.61 9.56
C ALA A 196 1.44 3.74 8.68
N SER A 197 0.84 3.32 7.57
CA SER A 197 1.50 2.71 6.43
C SER A 197 1.48 3.67 5.26
N TYR A 198 2.55 3.63 4.47
CA TYR A 198 2.66 4.31 3.20
C TYR A 198 3.10 3.30 2.14
N ASP A 199 2.42 3.33 1.00
CA ASP A 199 2.68 2.45 -0.13
C ASP A 199 2.71 3.29 -1.41
N TYR A 200 3.85 3.28 -2.09
CA TYR A 200 4.04 3.84 -3.41
C TYR A 200 4.26 2.71 -4.41
N THR A 201 3.64 2.84 -5.59
CA THR A 201 3.91 1.97 -6.73
C THR A 201 3.92 2.77 -8.03
N SER A 202 4.86 2.44 -8.92
CA SER A 202 4.94 2.95 -10.28
C SER A 202 5.47 1.87 -11.20
N GLY A 203 4.74 1.56 -12.27
CA GLY A 203 5.14 0.48 -13.18
C GLY A 203 4.56 0.57 -14.58
N LEU A 204 5.24 -0.07 -15.52
CA LEU A 204 4.74 -0.33 -16.88
C LEU A 204 4.04 -1.68 -16.88
N LEU A 205 2.75 -1.71 -16.56
CA LEU A 205 2.03 -2.95 -16.25
C LEU A 205 1.52 -3.67 -17.50
N PRO A 206 1.38 -5.01 -17.43
CA PRO A 206 0.70 -5.77 -18.48
C PRO A 206 -0.78 -5.37 -18.59
N ARG A 207 -1.40 -5.66 -19.74
CA ARG A 207 -2.81 -5.33 -20.04
C ARG A 207 -3.79 -5.88 -19.00
N ARG A 208 -3.52 -7.08 -18.50
CA ARG A 208 -4.25 -7.73 -17.42
C ARG A 208 -3.29 -7.92 -16.25
N THR A 209 -3.65 -7.41 -15.10
CA THR A 209 -2.87 -7.48 -13.86
C THR A 209 -3.75 -8.06 -12.78
N THR A 210 -3.20 -8.99 -12.00
CA THR A 210 -3.90 -9.62 -10.89
C THR A 210 -2.96 -9.69 -9.70
N TRP A 211 -3.46 -9.42 -8.51
CA TRP A 211 -2.68 -9.56 -7.31
C TRP A 211 -3.55 -9.81 -6.10
N ARG A 212 -2.91 -10.37 -5.07
CA ARG A 212 -3.42 -10.35 -3.72
C ARG A 212 -2.41 -9.69 -2.82
N TRP A 213 -2.92 -8.98 -1.83
CA TRP A 213 -2.10 -8.20 -0.93
C TRP A 213 -2.66 -8.24 0.48
N ALA A 214 -1.78 -8.25 1.46
CA ALA A 214 -2.13 -8.12 2.86
C ALA A 214 -1.23 -7.07 3.51
N LEU A 215 -1.87 -6.25 4.32
CA LEU A 215 -1.22 -5.31 5.21
C LEU A 215 -1.76 -5.54 6.61
N ALA A 216 -0.88 -5.52 7.61
CA ALA A 216 -1.29 -5.50 9.01
C ALA A 216 -0.35 -4.63 9.81
N MET A 217 -0.87 -3.89 10.80
CA MET A 217 -0.07 -3.00 11.62
C MET A 217 -0.70 -2.79 12.99
N GLY A 218 0.13 -2.86 14.03
CA GLY A 218 -0.31 -2.71 15.41
C GLY A 218 0.76 -3.17 16.39
N ARG A 219 0.35 -3.94 17.40
CA ARG A 219 1.25 -4.52 18.41
C ARG A 219 1.06 -6.02 18.51
N ALA A 220 2.16 -6.75 18.66
CA ALA A 220 2.13 -8.14 19.07
C ALA A 220 1.68 -8.24 20.54
N GLN A 221 1.33 -9.45 21.00
CA GLN A 221 1.01 -9.69 22.42
C GLN A 221 2.17 -9.36 23.36
N SER A 222 3.43 -9.43 22.88
CA SER A 222 4.61 -8.98 23.63
C SER A 222 4.67 -7.45 23.84
N GLY A 223 3.81 -6.68 23.17
CA GLY A 223 3.80 -5.21 23.18
C GLY A 223 4.63 -4.57 22.07
N GLU A 224 5.47 -5.34 21.39
CA GLU A 224 6.30 -4.88 20.26
C GLU A 224 5.41 -4.37 19.11
N ARG A 225 5.74 -3.21 18.54
CA ARG A 225 5.12 -2.69 17.32
C ARG A 225 5.45 -3.63 16.16
N VAL A 226 4.44 -3.98 15.38
CA VAL A 226 4.56 -4.88 14.24
C VAL A 226 3.86 -4.31 13.02
N GLY A 227 4.52 -4.41 11.87
CA GLY A 227 3.99 -4.08 10.55
C GLY A 227 4.24 -5.23 9.59
N LEU A 228 3.33 -5.50 8.67
CA LEU A 228 3.41 -6.61 7.73
C LEU A 228 2.96 -6.14 6.35
N ASN A 229 3.69 -6.55 5.32
CA ASN A 229 3.34 -6.41 3.92
C ASN A 229 3.56 -7.77 3.24
N LEU A 230 2.52 -8.38 2.68
CA LEU A 230 2.60 -9.62 1.91
C LEU A 230 1.88 -9.44 0.58
N GLY A 231 2.48 -9.92 -0.50
CA GLY A 231 1.91 -9.92 -1.84
C GLY A 231 1.95 -11.31 -2.47
N GLU A 232 1.09 -11.54 -3.46
CA GLU A 232 1.06 -12.72 -4.33
C GLU A 232 0.75 -12.31 -5.78
N GLY A 233 1.53 -12.82 -6.74
CA GLY A 233 1.20 -12.76 -8.18
C GLY A 233 1.56 -11.46 -8.92
N PHE A 234 2.08 -10.44 -8.23
CA PHE A 234 2.48 -9.16 -8.83
C PHE A 234 3.97 -8.87 -8.69
N VAL A 235 4.39 -8.25 -7.59
CA VAL A 235 5.82 -8.07 -7.27
C VAL A 235 6.38 -9.31 -6.57
N GLY A 236 5.53 -10.05 -5.84
CA GLY A 236 5.86 -11.31 -5.20
C GLY A 236 6.68 -11.14 -3.93
N ASP A 237 7.54 -12.12 -3.65
CA ASP A 237 8.38 -12.15 -2.45
C ASP A 237 9.22 -10.87 -2.29
N ALA A 238 9.63 -10.24 -3.40
CA ALA A 238 10.54 -9.10 -3.43
C ALA A 238 10.10 -7.91 -2.55
N GLU A 239 8.79 -7.66 -2.40
CA GLU A 239 8.25 -6.61 -1.51
C GLU A 239 7.67 -7.14 -0.19
N CYS A 240 7.67 -8.46 0.00
CA CYS A 240 7.16 -9.07 1.23
C CYS A 240 8.11 -8.81 2.40
N ALA A 241 7.58 -8.26 3.48
CA ALA A 241 8.37 -7.82 4.62
C ALA A 241 7.57 -7.76 5.93
N LEU A 242 8.29 -7.96 7.02
CA LEU A 242 7.88 -7.74 8.40
C LEU A 242 8.70 -6.60 8.98
N TRP A 243 8.03 -5.72 9.71
CA TRP A 243 8.64 -4.74 10.58
C TRP A 243 8.36 -5.11 12.03
N VAL A 244 9.39 -5.13 12.86
CA VAL A 244 9.26 -5.33 14.31
C VAL A 244 10.07 -4.25 14.99
N GLU A 245 9.40 -3.34 15.70
CA GLU A 245 10.02 -2.15 16.26
C GLU A 245 10.80 -1.33 15.20
N GLY A 246 12.13 -1.36 15.25
CA GLY A 246 13.04 -0.69 14.30
C GLY A 246 13.55 -1.60 13.18
N ASP A 247 13.30 -2.90 13.27
CA ASP A 247 13.85 -3.88 12.34
C ASP A 247 12.95 -4.07 11.11
N LEU A 248 13.61 -4.29 9.97
CA LEU A 248 12.99 -4.69 8.70
C LEU A 248 13.53 -6.07 8.33
N ILE A 249 12.62 -7.02 8.17
CA ILE A 249 12.88 -8.44 7.92
C ILE A 249 12.16 -8.84 6.63
N PRO A 250 12.88 -9.22 5.56
CA PRO A 250 12.24 -9.69 4.33
C PRO A 250 11.57 -11.05 4.55
N LEU A 251 10.40 -11.23 3.96
CA LEU A 251 9.61 -12.44 4.03
C LEU A 251 9.55 -13.14 2.66
N ALA A 252 9.21 -14.43 2.69
CA ALA A 252 8.80 -15.14 1.48
C ALA A 252 7.43 -14.62 0.97
N GLU A 253 7.08 -14.98 -0.26
CA GLU A 253 5.80 -14.59 -0.87
C GLU A 253 4.60 -15.11 -0.06
N GLY A 254 3.52 -14.33 -0.03
CA GLY A 254 2.27 -14.73 0.58
C GLY A 254 1.50 -15.76 -0.23
N ARG A 255 0.65 -16.53 0.45
CA ARG A 255 -0.34 -17.47 -0.11
C ARG A 255 -1.68 -17.18 0.54
N PHE A 256 -2.64 -16.79 -0.26
CA PHE A 256 -3.95 -16.33 0.20
C PHE A 256 -4.99 -17.39 -0.11
N THR A 257 -5.64 -17.89 0.94
CA THR A 257 -6.76 -18.84 0.83
C THR A 257 -8.02 -18.19 1.37
N PHE A 258 -9.03 -18.07 0.51
CA PHE A 258 -10.35 -17.52 0.85
C PHE A 258 -11.40 -18.09 -0.12
N ASP A 259 -12.68 -17.90 0.19
CA ASP A 259 -13.79 -18.25 -0.70
C ASP A 259 -14.24 -17.00 -1.48
N PRO A 260 -14.03 -16.93 -2.80
CA PRO A 260 -14.46 -15.78 -3.60
C PRO A 260 -15.98 -15.55 -3.58
N GLY A 261 -16.78 -16.58 -3.32
CA GLY A 261 -18.24 -16.46 -3.16
C GLY A 261 -18.66 -15.92 -1.79
N ARG A 262 -17.76 -15.95 -0.80
CA ARG A 262 -17.96 -15.43 0.56
C ARG A 262 -16.74 -14.60 0.99
N PRO A 263 -16.51 -13.43 0.34
CA PRO A 263 -15.28 -12.64 0.55
C PRO A 263 -15.13 -12.05 1.96
N LEU A 264 -16.19 -12.05 2.76
CA LEU A 264 -16.16 -11.62 4.17
C LEU A 264 -15.95 -12.78 5.15
N ASP A 265 -15.91 -14.03 4.67
CA ASP A 265 -15.41 -15.14 5.48
C ASP A 265 -13.91 -14.95 5.74
N PRO A 266 -13.35 -15.52 6.82
CA PRO A 266 -11.96 -15.29 7.16
C PRO A 266 -10.98 -15.77 6.09
N TRP A 267 -10.00 -14.93 5.79
CA TRP A 267 -8.91 -15.22 4.87
C TRP A 267 -7.75 -15.84 5.66
N HIS A 268 -7.12 -16.85 5.07
CA HIS A 268 -5.89 -17.43 5.62
C HIS A 268 -4.71 -16.99 4.75
N VAL A 269 -3.74 -16.34 5.38
CA VAL A 269 -2.53 -15.82 4.73
C VAL A 269 -1.32 -16.47 5.37
N ARG A 270 -0.58 -17.24 4.57
CA ARG A 270 0.69 -17.87 4.98
C ARG A 270 1.81 -17.40 4.08
N THR A 271 3.06 -17.47 4.53
CA THR A 271 4.20 -17.35 3.62
C THR A 271 4.63 -18.71 3.08
N ALA A 272 5.24 -18.73 1.91
CA ALA A 272 5.70 -19.98 1.27
C ALA A 272 6.75 -20.77 2.09
N ASP A 273 7.40 -20.13 3.07
CA ASP A 273 8.36 -20.72 3.99
C ASP A 273 7.80 -21.00 5.40
N ASP A 274 6.48 -20.87 5.58
CA ASP A 274 5.76 -21.05 6.85
C ASP A 274 6.29 -20.19 8.01
N SER A 275 6.94 -19.06 7.70
CA SER A 275 7.33 -18.06 8.70
C SER A 275 6.15 -17.21 9.17
N VAL A 276 5.09 -17.07 8.37
CA VAL A 276 3.85 -16.39 8.74
C VAL A 276 2.68 -17.35 8.60
N ASP A 277 1.80 -17.37 9.60
CA ASP A 277 0.49 -18.03 9.56
C ASP A 277 -0.53 -17.14 10.27
N LEU A 278 -1.34 -16.42 9.49
CA LEU A 278 -2.29 -15.42 9.99
C LEU A 278 -3.68 -15.63 9.40
N ARG A 279 -4.69 -15.52 10.25
CA ARG A 279 -6.09 -15.45 9.86
C ARG A 279 -6.56 -14.00 9.92
N PHE A 280 -7.02 -13.48 8.80
CA PHE A 280 -7.64 -12.16 8.69
C PHE A 280 -9.16 -12.35 8.73
N VAL A 281 -9.81 -11.73 9.71
CA VAL A 281 -11.27 -11.80 9.89
C VAL A 281 -11.86 -10.45 9.45
N PRO A 282 -12.48 -10.38 8.27
CA PRO A 282 -13.14 -9.16 7.79
C PRO A 282 -14.19 -8.63 8.77
N GLY A 283 -14.29 -7.32 8.89
CA GLY A 283 -15.47 -6.63 9.46
C GLY A 283 -16.35 -6.03 8.38
N ALA A 284 -15.73 -5.48 7.35
CA ALA A 284 -16.37 -4.94 6.16
C ALA A 284 -15.36 -4.94 5.01
N ALA A 285 -15.78 -4.58 3.80
CA ALA A 285 -14.87 -4.47 2.66
C ALA A 285 -15.15 -3.20 1.88
N HIS A 286 -14.06 -2.52 1.51
CA HIS A 286 -14.12 -1.59 0.38
C HIS A 286 -14.13 -2.43 -0.90
N SER A 287 -15.06 -2.16 -1.80
CA SER A 287 -15.10 -2.83 -3.10
C SER A 287 -15.47 -1.86 -4.20
N ASN A 288 -14.92 -2.08 -5.38
CA ASN A 288 -15.21 -1.27 -6.55
C ASN A 288 -15.20 -2.15 -7.81
N HIS A 289 -16.37 -2.22 -8.45
CA HIS A 289 -16.53 -2.85 -9.75
C HIS A 289 -16.65 -1.77 -10.82
N THR A 290 -15.73 -1.76 -11.78
CA THR A 290 -15.72 -0.81 -12.89
C THR A 290 -15.69 -1.56 -14.21
N ASN A 291 -16.60 -1.22 -15.12
CA ASN A 291 -16.58 -1.69 -16.51
C ASN A 291 -16.88 -0.51 -17.45
N LEU A 292 -15.84 -0.01 -18.12
CA LEU A 292 -15.90 1.07 -19.11
C LEU A 292 -15.67 0.55 -20.54
N GLY A 293 -15.75 -0.76 -20.76
CA GLY A 293 -15.46 -1.43 -22.03
C GLY A 293 -13.96 -1.57 -22.32
N TRP A 294 -13.20 -0.48 -22.25
CA TRP A 294 -11.74 -0.51 -22.39
C TRP A 294 -11.03 -0.85 -21.07
N LEU A 295 -11.64 -0.49 -19.93
CA LEU A 295 -11.16 -0.83 -18.59
C LEU A 295 -12.18 -1.70 -17.85
N THR A 296 -11.73 -2.81 -17.29
CA THR A 296 -12.49 -3.63 -16.33
C THR A 296 -11.70 -3.80 -15.05
N SER A 297 -12.31 -3.59 -13.90
CA SER A 297 -11.68 -3.73 -12.59
C SER A 297 -12.64 -4.35 -11.59
N ASP A 298 -12.18 -5.40 -10.93
CA ASP A 298 -12.77 -6.00 -9.74
C ASP A 298 -11.80 -5.81 -8.59
N PHE A 299 -12.03 -4.76 -7.79
CA PHE A 299 -11.26 -4.46 -6.59
C PHE A 299 -12.07 -4.88 -5.35
N LEU A 300 -11.47 -5.68 -4.48
CA LEU A 300 -12.01 -6.07 -3.20
C LEU A 300 -10.92 -5.93 -2.14
N GLN A 301 -11.16 -5.12 -1.11
CA GLN A 301 -10.26 -4.93 0.02
C GLN A 301 -11.01 -5.06 1.34
N PRO A 302 -11.09 -6.27 1.92
CA PRO A 302 -11.62 -6.47 3.25
C PRO A 302 -10.74 -5.79 4.31
N ILE A 303 -11.38 -5.05 5.21
CA ILE A 303 -10.76 -4.47 6.39
C ILE A 303 -10.95 -5.43 7.55
N CYS A 304 -9.83 -5.84 8.14
CA CYS A 304 -9.73 -7.05 8.91
C CYS A 304 -9.08 -6.79 10.27
N LEU A 305 -9.39 -7.69 11.20
CA LEU A 305 -8.55 -7.95 12.37
C LEU A 305 -7.81 -9.26 12.11
N CYS A 306 -6.49 -9.27 12.23
CA CYS A 306 -5.66 -10.43 12.01
C CYS A 306 -5.12 -11.01 13.31
N SER A 307 -5.12 -12.34 13.38
CA SER A 307 -4.60 -13.11 14.51
C SER A 307 -3.84 -14.33 14.01
N GLY A 308 -2.81 -14.73 14.76
CA GLY A 308 -1.98 -15.88 14.42
C GLY A 308 -0.53 -15.66 14.84
N THR A 309 0.41 -16.21 14.08
CA THR A 309 1.82 -16.24 14.48
C THR A 309 2.76 -15.81 13.36
N VAL A 310 3.88 -15.20 13.78
CA VAL A 310 4.99 -14.84 12.90
C VAL A 310 6.29 -15.32 13.53
N ARG A 311 7.02 -16.20 12.84
CA ARG A 311 8.32 -16.73 13.25
C ARG A 311 9.43 -15.82 12.74
N LEU A 312 10.21 -15.29 13.67
CA LEU A 312 11.36 -14.43 13.40
C LEU A 312 12.62 -15.25 13.09
N PRO A 313 13.66 -14.61 12.51
CA PRO A 313 15.01 -15.16 12.49
C PRO A 313 15.44 -15.61 13.90
N GLY A 314 16.04 -16.79 14.00
CA GLY A 314 16.43 -17.38 15.29
C GLY A 314 15.31 -18.15 16.02
N GLY A 315 14.11 -18.24 15.43
CA GLY A 315 13.05 -19.14 15.90
C GLY A 315 12.07 -18.57 16.92
N ARG A 316 12.28 -17.33 17.39
CA ARG A 316 11.31 -16.61 18.23
C ARG A 316 9.99 -16.44 17.49
N VAL A 317 8.87 -16.70 18.15
CA VAL A 317 7.53 -16.55 17.58
C VAL A 317 6.85 -15.33 18.20
N LEU A 318 6.36 -14.44 17.36
CA LEU A 318 5.45 -13.35 17.74
C LEU A 318 4.02 -13.82 17.58
N GLU A 319 3.20 -13.57 18.60
CA GLU A 319 1.76 -13.78 18.54
C GLU A 319 1.03 -12.48 18.26
N LEU A 320 0.19 -12.49 17.21
CA LEU A 320 -0.68 -11.39 16.87
C LEU A 320 -2.10 -11.73 17.31
N ARG A 321 -2.77 -10.76 17.94
CA ARG A 321 -4.18 -10.87 18.32
C ARG A 321 -4.89 -9.58 17.93
N ASP A 322 -5.89 -9.73 17.08
CA ASP A 322 -6.77 -8.65 16.61
C ASP A 322 -6.02 -7.41 16.09
N VAL A 323 -4.87 -7.63 15.43
CA VAL A 323 -4.08 -6.56 14.82
C VAL A 323 -4.81 -6.06 13.58
N SER A 324 -4.93 -4.74 13.43
CA SER A 324 -5.68 -4.16 12.31
C SER A 324 -4.94 -4.34 11.00
N GLY A 325 -5.69 -4.60 9.93
CA GLY A 325 -5.11 -4.79 8.61
C GLY A 325 -6.15 -4.80 7.51
N VAL A 326 -5.67 -5.07 6.31
CA VAL A 326 -6.50 -5.34 5.14
C VAL A 326 -5.99 -6.58 4.44
N THR A 327 -6.89 -7.29 3.78
CA THR A 327 -6.55 -8.14 2.64
C THR A 327 -7.06 -7.48 1.37
N GLU A 328 -6.55 -7.88 0.23
CA GLU A 328 -6.96 -7.37 -1.07
C GLU A 328 -6.90 -8.49 -2.10
N ASP A 329 -7.91 -8.55 -2.97
CA ASP A 329 -7.89 -9.30 -4.22
C ASP A 329 -8.30 -8.34 -5.33
N GLN A 330 -7.43 -8.22 -6.33
CA GLN A 330 -7.64 -7.34 -7.46
C GLN A 330 -7.44 -8.11 -8.75
N VAL A 331 -8.43 -7.95 -9.64
CA VAL A 331 -8.32 -8.30 -11.04
C VAL A 331 -8.60 -7.06 -11.86
N ILE A 332 -7.65 -6.62 -12.69
CA ILE A 332 -7.81 -5.42 -13.50
C ILE A 332 -7.28 -5.62 -14.91
N SER A 333 -8.01 -5.09 -15.88
CA SER A 333 -7.64 -5.07 -17.27
C SER A 333 -7.81 -3.66 -17.84
N TRP A 334 -6.70 -3.01 -18.25
CA TRP A 334 -6.58 -1.59 -18.62
C TRP A 334 -6.87 -1.18 -20.07
#